data_AF-A0A537HG42-F1
#
_entry.id   AF-A0A537HG42-F1
#
_cell.length_a   1.000
_cell.length_b   1.000
_cell.length_c   1.000
_cell.angle_alpha   90.00
_cell.angle_beta   90.00
_cell.angle_gamma   90.00
#
_symmetry.space_group_name_H-M   'P 1'
#
loop_
_entity.id
_entity.type
_entity.pdbx_description
1 polymer ?
#
loop_
_entity_poly.entity_id
_entity_poly.type
_entity_poly.pdbx_seq_one_letter_code
_entity_poly.pdbx_strand_id
1 'polypeptide(L)'
;MTNTIQEAKRLGIEVFYGDTDSLFLGTPARERLDELIRWSKKELGMELEVDKNYRYVALSLRKKNYLGVHPDNKVDIKGLTGKKRHIPEFLKNTFNQLIEILGQVKTPIDFDVARVKIKDLVQDSYSKLRNRKYSLDDLAFNMMIGKSVASYTKTTPQHVKAAQQLSNKGGDVRAGDLVSFVKVTTGSGVKPVQLASIHEIDVEKYNEYIRSTFEQVLDAVGLDYEELTGAKKLTSFFSGG
;
A
#
# COMPACT_ATOMS: atom_id res chain seq x y z
N MET A 1 15.22 17.53 17.57
CA MET A 1 15.23 17.25 16.12
C MET A 1 15.86 18.36 15.28
N THR A 2 15.35 19.60 15.31
CA THR A 2 15.92 20.72 14.51
C THR A 2 17.42 20.93 14.73
N ASN A 3 17.87 20.92 15.98
CA ASN A 3 19.30 21.07 16.32
C ASN A 3 20.13 19.90 15.76
N THR A 4 19.63 18.67 15.85
CA THR A 4 20.29 17.47 15.30
C THR A 4 20.43 17.53 13.78
N ILE A 5 19.42 18.04 13.07
CA ILE A 5 19.48 18.26 11.62
C ILE A 5 20.52 19.32 11.26
N GLN A 6 20.57 20.42 12.00
CA GLN A 6 21.56 21.48 11.78
C GLN A 6 22.97 20.97 12.02
N GLU A 7 23.18 20.18 13.07
CA GLU A 7 24.48 19.59 13.36
C GLU A 7 24.90 18.58 12.28
N ALA A 8 23.99 17.68 11.85
CA ALA A 8 24.27 16.76 10.76
C ALA A 8 24.73 17.53 9.51
N LYS A 9 24.05 18.63 9.15
CA LYS A 9 24.46 19.50 8.04
C LYS A 9 25.82 20.15 8.27
N ARG A 10 26.11 20.62 9.49
CA ARG A 10 27.42 21.21 9.87
C ARG A 10 28.56 20.20 9.71
N LEU A 11 28.30 18.94 10.04
CA LEU A 11 29.24 17.82 9.87
C LEU A 11 29.33 17.35 8.40
N GLY A 12 28.62 17.99 7.48
CA GLY A 12 28.59 17.61 6.07
C GLY A 12 27.91 16.26 5.83
N ILE A 13 26.96 15.89 6.69
CA ILE A 13 26.09 14.72 6.51
C ILE A 13 24.83 15.17 5.78
N GLU A 14 24.52 14.51 4.68
CA GLU A 14 23.29 14.75 3.94
C GLU A 14 22.09 14.23 4.75
N VAL A 15 21.02 15.02 4.83
CA VAL A 15 19.79 14.66 5.57
C VAL A 15 18.65 14.59 4.55
N PHE A 16 18.13 13.39 4.33
CA PHE A 16 17.04 13.14 3.38
C PHE A 16 15.66 13.35 4.00
N TYR A 17 15.49 12.99 5.27
CA TYR A 17 14.21 13.06 5.96
C TYR A 17 14.41 13.15 7.48
N GLY A 18 13.43 13.72 8.18
CA GLY A 18 13.34 13.69 9.64
C GLY A 18 11.90 13.81 10.11
N ASP A 19 11.53 13.00 11.09
CA ASP A 19 10.29 13.15 11.83
C ASP A 19 10.55 13.39 13.33
N THR A 20 9.59 13.09 14.20
CA THR A 20 9.73 13.34 15.65
C THR A 20 10.77 12.46 16.32
N ASP A 21 11.00 11.28 15.74
CA ASP A 21 11.66 10.13 16.38
C ASP A 21 12.81 9.56 15.54
N SER A 22 12.92 9.94 14.26
CA SER A 22 13.92 9.38 13.35
C SER A 22 14.50 10.41 12.36
N LEU A 23 15.73 10.13 11.91
CA LEU A 23 16.45 10.87 10.86
C LEU A 23 16.97 9.90 9.81
N PHE A 24 16.83 10.28 8.54
CA PHE A 24 17.37 9.55 7.40
C PHE A 24 18.55 10.33 6.87
N LEU A 25 19.72 9.71 6.95
CA LEU A 25 21.00 10.32 6.59
C LEU A 25 21.54 9.64 5.32
N GLY A 26 22.11 10.44 4.42
CA GLY A 26 22.91 9.91 3.30
C GLY A 26 24.22 9.36 3.84
N THR A 27 24.64 8.20 3.31
CA THR A 27 25.70 7.32 3.83
C THR A 27 26.92 8.11 4.34
N PRO A 28 26.96 8.46 5.64
CA PRO A 28 28.03 9.30 6.15
C PRO A 28 29.26 8.44 6.37
N ALA A 29 30.44 9.07 6.31
CA ALA A 29 31.64 8.45 6.86
C ALA A 29 31.39 8.11 8.34
N ARG A 30 31.84 6.93 8.78
CA ARG A 30 31.55 6.40 10.13
C ARG A 30 31.97 7.38 11.22
N GLU A 31 33.08 8.07 11.01
CA GLU A 31 33.64 9.07 11.91
C GLU A 31 32.68 10.25 12.14
N ARG A 32 32.02 10.72 11.07
CA ARG A 32 31.04 11.82 11.13
C ARG A 32 29.76 11.38 11.81
N LEU A 33 29.32 10.14 11.58
CA LEU A 33 28.16 9.58 12.26
C LEU A 33 28.42 9.45 13.76
N ASP A 34 29.57 8.91 14.14
CA ASP A 34 29.95 8.76 15.54
C ASP A 34 30.10 10.14 16.22
N GLU A 35 30.58 11.16 15.50
CA GLU A 35 30.62 12.54 15.98
C GLU A 35 29.21 13.10 16.25
N LEU A 36 28.26 12.89 15.33
CA LEU A 36 26.87 13.31 15.51
C LEU A 36 26.22 12.63 16.72
N ILE A 37 26.45 11.32 16.90
CA ILE A 37 25.93 10.55 18.04
C ILE A 37 26.50 11.09 19.36
N ARG A 38 27.82 11.30 19.43
CA ARG A 38 28.48 11.87 20.62
C ARG A 38 27.97 13.27 20.94
N TRP A 39 27.86 14.13 19.93
CA TRP A 39 27.32 15.47 20.08
C TRP A 39 25.89 15.45 20.62
N SER A 40 25.02 14.60 20.05
CA SER A 40 23.63 14.50 20.47
C SER A 40 23.50 14.06 21.93
N LYS A 41 24.31 13.08 22.36
CA LYS A 41 24.35 12.64 23.75
C LYS A 41 24.82 13.74 24.70
N LYS A 42 25.84 14.50 24.30
CA LYS A 42 26.44 15.55 25.13
C LYS A 42 25.57 16.80 25.25
N GLU A 43 25.09 17.32 24.12
CA GLU A 43 24.43 18.62 24.04
C GLU A 43 22.90 18.52 24.22
N LEU A 44 22.30 17.38 23.86
CA LEU A 44 20.84 17.18 23.94
C LEU A 44 20.43 16.10 24.94
N GLY A 45 21.37 15.34 25.51
CA GLY A 45 21.06 14.18 26.34
C GLY A 45 20.35 13.05 25.58
N MET A 46 20.40 13.07 24.24
CA MET A 46 19.69 12.11 23.38
C MET A 46 20.65 11.02 22.90
N GLU A 47 20.35 9.77 23.22
CA GLU A 47 21.07 8.61 22.70
C GLU A 47 20.55 8.27 21.30
N LEU A 48 21.36 8.57 20.29
CA LEU A 48 21.09 8.19 18.91
C LEU A 48 21.71 6.82 18.62
N GLU A 49 20.97 5.98 17.90
CA GLU A 49 21.46 4.69 17.40
C GLU A 49 21.11 4.51 15.93
N VAL A 50 21.86 3.65 15.25
CA VAL A 50 21.56 3.25 13.88
C VAL A 50 20.51 2.14 13.93
N ASP A 51 19.24 2.50 13.72
CA ASP A 51 18.14 1.53 13.64
C ASP A 51 18.22 0.69 12.35
N LYS A 52 18.44 1.35 11.20
CA LYS A 52 18.34 0.69 9.88
C LYS A 52 19.38 1.16 8.88
N ASN A 53 19.77 0.22 8.01
CA ASN A 53 20.64 0.48 6.87
C ASN A 53 19.90 0.09 5.58
N TYR A 54 19.61 1.08 4.73
CA TYR A 54 18.91 0.87 3.47
C TYR A 54 19.86 1.09 2.30
N ARG A 55 19.77 0.23 1.27
CA ARG A 55 20.38 0.44 -0.04
C ARG A 55 19.78 1.66 -0.74
N TYR A 56 18.46 1.82 -0.67
CA TYR A 56 17.79 3.03 -1.11
C TYR A 56 16.49 3.24 -0.32
N VAL A 57 16.06 4.50 -0.26
CA VAL A 57 14.79 4.89 0.35
C VAL A 57 14.00 5.72 -0.64
N ALA A 58 12.71 5.43 -0.74
CA ALA A 58 11.74 6.13 -1.54
C ALA A 58 10.77 6.86 -0.59
N LEU A 59 10.81 8.19 -0.60
CA LEU A 59 10.09 9.03 0.33
C LEU A 59 8.87 9.63 -0.37
N SER A 60 7.67 9.36 0.13
CA SER A 60 6.47 10.05 -0.34
C SER A 60 6.41 11.47 0.23
N LEU A 61 5.75 12.39 -0.50
CA LEU A 61 5.42 13.73 0.00
C LEU A 61 4.54 13.70 1.28
N ARG A 62 3.86 12.58 1.53
CA ARG A 62 3.05 12.39 2.74
C ARG A 62 3.95 12.02 3.92
N LYS A 63 3.80 12.72 5.05
CA LYS A 63 4.53 12.38 6.29
C LYS A 63 4.32 10.92 6.68
N LYS A 64 5.38 10.27 7.20
CA LYS A 64 5.37 8.86 7.64
C LYS A 64 5.01 7.83 6.55
N ASN A 65 5.17 8.19 5.27
CA ASN A 65 4.98 7.29 4.15
C ASN A 65 6.31 7.12 3.40
N TYR A 66 6.94 5.97 3.56
CA TYR A 66 8.18 5.65 2.87
C TYR A 66 8.31 4.15 2.61
N LEU A 67 9.17 3.84 1.65
CA LEU A 67 9.64 2.51 1.32
C LEU A 67 11.17 2.49 1.46
N GLY A 68 11.71 1.59 2.27
CA GLY A 68 13.15 1.41 2.44
C GLY A 68 13.56 0.01 2.02
N VAL A 69 14.53 -0.11 1.12
CA VAL A 69 15.04 -1.41 0.66
C VAL A 69 16.37 -1.69 1.31
N HIS A 70 16.45 -2.80 2.04
CA HIS A 70 17.65 -3.28 2.71
C HIS A 70 18.64 -3.89 1.70
N PRO A 71 19.94 -3.99 2.04
CA PRO A 71 20.94 -4.64 1.20
C PRO A 71 20.61 -6.09 0.80
N ASP A 72 19.87 -6.81 1.66
CA ASP A 72 19.39 -8.18 1.45
C ASP A 72 18.10 -8.28 0.61
N ASN A 73 17.65 -7.16 0.01
CA ASN A 73 16.42 -7.02 -0.78
C ASN A 73 15.11 -7.03 0.03
N LYS A 74 15.17 -7.10 1.37
CA LYS A 74 13.98 -6.93 2.20
C LYS A 74 13.46 -5.50 2.07
N VAL A 75 12.14 -5.35 2.02
CA VAL A 75 11.51 -4.03 1.88
C VAL A 75 10.68 -3.69 3.12
N ASP A 76 11.06 -2.59 3.75
CA ASP A 76 10.29 -1.96 4.82
C ASP A 76 9.33 -0.93 4.25
N ILE A 77 8.11 -0.95 4.77
CA ILE A 77 7.03 -0.09 4.31
C ILE A 77 6.38 0.55 5.53
N LYS A 78 6.31 1.88 5.52
CA LYS A 78 5.55 2.67 6.51
C LYS A 78 4.47 3.46 5.79
N GLY A 79 3.26 3.47 6.35
CA GLY A 79 2.14 4.30 5.88
C GLY A 79 1.35 3.76 4.67
N LEU A 80 1.89 2.83 3.87
CA LEU A 80 1.20 2.33 2.66
C LEU A 80 0.13 1.28 3.00
N THR A 81 -1.05 1.35 2.35
CA THR A 81 -2.24 0.61 2.78
C THR A 81 -2.28 -0.87 2.38
N GLY A 82 -1.33 -1.37 1.58
CA GLY A 82 -1.33 -2.75 1.06
C GLY A 82 -1.28 -3.88 2.10
N LYS A 83 -1.05 -3.55 3.39
CA LYS A 83 -0.97 -4.52 4.49
C LYS A 83 -2.20 -4.58 5.41
N LYS A 84 -3.31 -3.91 5.08
CA LYS A 84 -4.51 -3.93 5.95
C LYS A 84 -5.22 -5.28 5.89
N ARG A 85 -5.65 -5.79 7.06
CA ARG A 85 -6.27 -7.13 7.23
C ARG A 85 -7.51 -7.39 6.37
N HIS A 86 -8.24 -6.35 6.00
CA HIS A 86 -9.50 -6.46 5.24
C HIS A 86 -9.32 -6.42 3.71
N ILE A 87 -8.09 -6.26 3.21
CA ILE A 87 -7.83 -6.23 1.76
C ILE A 87 -7.97 -7.65 1.18
N PRO A 88 -8.57 -7.81 -0.02
CA PRO A 88 -8.65 -9.08 -0.74
C PRO A 88 -7.30 -9.72 -1.02
N GLU A 89 -7.26 -11.04 -1.08
CA GLU A 89 -6.01 -11.80 -1.21
C GLU A 89 -5.31 -11.53 -2.54
N PHE A 90 -6.05 -11.37 -3.64
CA PHE A 90 -5.44 -11.05 -4.93
C PHE A 90 -4.67 -9.73 -4.91
N LEU A 91 -5.17 -8.73 -4.16
CA LEU A 91 -4.50 -7.43 -4.01
C LEU A 91 -3.27 -7.53 -3.12
N LYS A 92 -3.34 -8.32 -2.04
CA LYS A 92 -2.14 -8.58 -1.20
C LYS A 92 -1.05 -9.26 -2.00
N ASN A 93 -1.40 -10.28 -2.79
CA ASN A 93 -0.46 -11.00 -3.63
C ASN A 93 0.16 -10.09 -4.70
N THR A 94 -0.67 -9.29 -5.36
CA THR A 94 -0.21 -8.31 -6.35
C THR A 94 0.70 -7.25 -5.69
N PHE A 95 0.35 -6.77 -4.49
CA PHE A 95 1.18 -5.84 -3.73
C PHE A 95 2.52 -6.48 -3.33
N ASN A 96 2.54 -7.71 -2.84
CA ASN A 96 3.78 -8.39 -2.46
C ASN A 96 4.71 -8.56 -3.67
N GLN A 97 4.20 -8.93 -4.84
CA GLN A 97 4.99 -9.01 -6.07
C GLN A 97 5.59 -7.64 -6.48
N LEU A 98 4.82 -6.55 -6.36
CA LEU A 98 5.33 -5.20 -6.56
C LEU A 98 6.50 -4.89 -5.62
N ILE A 99 6.36 -5.25 -4.34
CA ILE A 99 7.41 -5.05 -3.34
C ILE A 99 8.65 -5.90 -3.63
N GLU A 100 8.48 -7.14 -4.08
CA GLU A 100 9.59 -7.99 -4.51
C GLU A 100 10.34 -7.39 -5.70
N ILE A 101 9.62 -6.88 -6.71
CA ILE A 101 10.23 -6.21 -7.88
C ILE A 101 11.08 -5.03 -7.42
N LEU A 102 10.55 -4.16 -6.57
CA LEU A 102 11.28 -3.00 -6.01
C LEU A 102 12.46 -3.46 -5.15
N GLY A 103 12.29 -4.52 -4.36
CA GLY A 103 13.35 -5.10 -3.54
C GLY A 103 14.56 -5.55 -4.36
N GLN A 104 14.40 -5.92 -5.63
CA GLN A 104 15.51 -6.33 -6.51
C GLN A 104 16.26 -5.16 -7.15
N VAL A 105 15.78 -3.92 -7.03
CA VAL A 105 16.42 -2.75 -7.64
C VAL A 105 17.71 -2.39 -6.89
N LYS A 106 18.82 -2.33 -7.63
CA LYS A 106 20.15 -1.98 -7.08
C LYS A 106 20.76 -0.75 -7.72
N THR A 107 20.35 -0.44 -8.95
CA THR A 107 20.89 0.65 -9.77
C THR A 107 19.77 1.44 -10.45
N PRO A 108 20.05 2.65 -10.96
CA PRO A 108 19.09 3.39 -11.78
C PRO A 108 18.62 2.63 -13.03
N ILE A 109 19.45 1.77 -13.62
CA ILE A 109 19.07 0.95 -14.79
C ILE A 109 18.07 -0.14 -14.38
N ASP A 110 18.24 -0.73 -13.18
CA ASP A 110 17.29 -1.71 -12.66
C ASP A 110 15.90 -1.09 -12.43
N PHE A 111 15.81 0.22 -12.19
CA PHE A 111 14.52 0.92 -12.10
C PHE A 111 13.76 0.88 -13.43
N ASP A 112 14.44 0.98 -14.57
CA ASP A 112 13.77 0.89 -15.88
C ASP A 112 13.22 -0.52 -16.12
N VAL A 113 13.98 -1.54 -15.75
CA VAL A 113 13.51 -2.94 -15.79
C VAL A 113 12.34 -3.15 -14.81
N ALA A 114 12.43 -2.60 -13.60
CA ALA A 114 11.36 -2.66 -12.61
C ALA A 114 10.08 -1.98 -13.11
N ARG A 115 10.17 -0.82 -13.78
CA ARG A 115 9.02 -0.13 -14.38
C ARG A 115 8.26 -1.03 -15.34
N VAL A 116 8.96 -1.75 -16.22
CA VAL A 116 8.34 -2.69 -17.17
C VAL A 116 7.66 -3.84 -16.42
N LYS A 117 8.36 -4.47 -15.47
CA LYS A 117 7.78 -5.57 -14.67
C LYS A 117 6.55 -5.14 -13.88
N ILE A 118 6.55 -3.93 -13.31
CA ILE A 118 5.42 -3.39 -12.56
C ILE A 118 4.24 -3.13 -13.50
N LYS A 119 4.48 -2.63 -14.70
CA LYS A 119 3.43 -2.45 -15.72
C LYS A 119 2.80 -3.78 -16.08
N ASP A 120 3.61 -4.79 -16.37
CA ASP A 120 3.13 -6.12 -16.72
C ASP A 120 2.32 -6.74 -15.56
N LEU A 121 2.77 -6.54 -14.32
CA LEU A 121 2.06 -6.98 -13.12
C LEU A 121 0.67 -6.34 -12.98
N VAL A 122 0.55 -5.02 -13.18
CA VAL A 122 -0.75 -4.32 -13.15
C VAL A 122 -1.66 -4.84 -14.25
N GLN A 123 -1.14 -4.96 -15.48
CA GLN A 123 -1.91 -5.41 -16.63
C GLN A 123 -2.38 -6.87 -16.48
N ASP A 124 -1.52 -7.75 -15.97
CA ASP A 124 -1.85 -9.14 -15.69
C ASP A 124 -2.93 -9.25 -14.58
N SER A 125 -2.79 -8.50 -13.49
CA SER A 125 -3.78 -8.47 -12.41
C SER A 125 -5.16 -8.01 -12.92
N TYR A 126 -5.20 -6.92 -13.68
CA TYR A 126 -6.45 -6.45 -14.31
C TYR A 126 -7.00 -7.46 -15.33
N SER A 127 -6.13 -8.06 -16.15
CA SER A 127 -6.54 -9.07 -17.14
C SER A 127 -7.14 -10.31 -16.47
N LYS A 128 -6.52 -10.81 -15.39
CA LYS A 128 -7.06 -11.93 -14.59
C LYS A 128 -8.42 -11.60 -13.99
N LEU A 129 -8.58 -10.38 -13.47
CA LEU A 129 -9.85 -9.89 -12.94
C LEU A 129 -10.94 -9.83 -14.02
N ARG A 130 -10.65 -9.17 -15.15
CA ARG A 130 -11.58 -9.03 -16.29
C ARG A 130 -12.00 -10.38 -16.87
N ASN A 131 -11.05 -11.31 -16.96
CA ASN A 131 -11.27 -12.67 -17.45
C ASN A 131 -11.76 -13.65 -16.37
N ARG A 132 -12.12 -13.16 -15.17
CA ARG A 132 -12.71 -13.96 -14.08
C ARG A 132 -11.86 -15.15 -13.66
N LYS A 133 -10.54 -14.96 -13.68
CA LYS A 133 -9.55 -15.97 -13.27
C LYS A 133 -9.31 -15.99 -11.77
N TYR A 134 -9.81 -15.00 -11.02
CA TYR A 134 -9.82 -15.00 -9.56
C TYR A 134 -11.07 -15.69 -9.03
N SER A 135 -10.93 -16.42 -7.93
CA SER A 135 -12.07 -16.96 -7.18
C SER A 135 -12.79 -15.86 -6.40
N LEU A 136 -14.00 -16.15 -5.91
CA LEU A 136 -14.70 -15.21 -5.02
C LEU A 136 -13.94 -14.98 -3.71
N ASP A 137 -13.24 -16.02 -3.21
CA ASP A 137 -12.42 -15.94 -2.00
C ASP A 137 -11.20 -15.03 -2.21
N ASP A 138 -10.55 -15.10 -3.38
CA ASP A 138 -9.45 -14.19 -3.74
C ASP A 138 -9.90 -12.73 -3.70
N LEU A 139 -11.15 -12.47 -4.10
CA LEU A 139 -11.76 -11.15 -4.19
C LEU A 139 -12.44 -10.71 -2.87
N ALA A 140 -12.53 -11.57 -1.86
CA ALA A 140 -13.31 -11.33 -0.67
C ALA A 140 -12.65 -10.29 0.27
N PHE A 141 -13.46 -9.31 0.69
CA PHE A 141 -13.16 -8.45 1.82
C PHE A 141 -13.63 -9.14 3.10
N ASN A 142 -12.76 -9.18 4.10
CA ASN A 142 -13.03 -9.85 5.38
C ASN A 142 -13.11 -8.82 6.50
N MET A 143 -14.28 -8.67 7.13
CA MET A 143 -14.52 -7.69 8.18
C MET A 143 -15.35 -8.27 9.32
N MET A 144 -15.00 -7.92 10.55
CA MET A 144 -15.72 -8.33 11.74
C MET A 144 -16.96 -7.45 11.97
N ILE A 145 -18.07 -8.07 12.35
CA ILE A 145 -19.29 -7.38 12.78
C ILE A 145 -19.14 -6.98 14.25
N GLY A 146 -19.12 -5.68 14.55
CA GLY A 146 -18.85 -5.19 15.91
C GLY A 146 -20.04 -5.23 16.87
N LYS A 147 -21.27 -5.28 16.36
CA LYS A 147 -22.52 -5.33 17.14
C LYS A 147 -23.59 -6.08 16.35
N SER A 148 -24.74 -6.39 16.94
CA SER A 148 -25.81 -7.08 16.22
C SER A 148 -26.25 -6.31 14.97
N VAL A 149 -26.60 -7.03 13.90
CA VAL A 149 -26.97 -6.45 12.60
C VAL A 149 -28.13 -5.44 12.75
N ALA A 150 -29.14 -5.78 13.56
CA ALA A 150 -30.27 -4.90 13.87
C ALA A 150 -29.89 -3.57 14.55
N SER A 151 -28.72 -3.50 15.21
CA SER A 151 -28.27 -2.29 15.90
C SER A 151 -27.65 -1.23 14.97
N TYR A 152 -27.56 -1.48 13.67
CA TYR A 152 -27.06 -0.52 12.68
C TYR A 152 -28.22 0.24 12.01
N THR A 153 -28.62 1.37 12.59
CA THR A 153 -29.83 2.11 12.18
C THR A 153 -29.59 3.39 11.38
N LYS A 154 -28.39 3.98 11.44
CA LYS A 154 -28.08 5.26 10.77
C LYS A 154 -27.35 5.08 9.44
N THR A 155 -26.18 4.46 9.50
CA THR A 155 -25.39 4.08 8.33
C THR A 155 -25.16 2.58 8.38
N THR A 156 -25.29 1.93 7.23
CA THR A 156 -25.08 0.49 7.12
C THR A 156 -23.79 0.25 6.34
N PRO A 157 -22.67 -0.06 7.02
CA PRO A 157 -21.41 -0.44 6.37
C PRO A 157 -21.59 -1.63 5.45
N GLN A 158 -20.68 -1.80 4.49
CA GLN A 158 -20.76 -2.85 3.48
C GLN A 158 -20.78 -4.27 4.06
N HIS A 159 -19.93 -4.55 5.05
CA HIS A 159 -19.94 -5.85 5.75
C HIS A 159 -21.25 -6.11 6.49
N VAL A 160 -21.90 -5.07 7.02
CA VAL A 160 -23.23 -5.17 7.66
C VAL A 160 -24.33 -5.42 6.62
N LYS A 161 -24.26 -4.79 5.44
CA LYS A 161 -25.17 -5.08 4.32
C LYS A 161 -25.08 -6.55 3.90
N ALA A 162 -23.86 -7.08 3.79
CA ALA A 162 -23.64 -8.49 3.48
C ALA A 162 -24.16 -9.42 4.60
N ALA A 163 -23.93 -9.07 5.87
CA ALA A 163 -24.48 -9.80 7.01
C ALA A 163 -26.02 -9.85 6.98
N GLN A 164 -26.69 -8.71 6.70
CA GLN A 164 -28.15 -8.66 6.61
C GLN A 164 -28.69 -9.57 5.50
N GLN A 165 -27.99 -9.68 4.37
CA GLN A 165 -28.37 -10.60 3.29
C GLN A 165 -28.30 -12.07 3.75
N LEU A 166 -27.27 -12.45 4.51
CA LEU A 166 -27.17 -13.78 5.12
C LEU A 166 -28.33 -14.01 6.10
N SER A 167 -28.61 -13.05 6.97
CA SER A 167 -29.72 -13.15 7.94
C SER A 167 -31.09 -13.28 7.28
N ASN A 168 -31.34 -12.54 6.19
CA ASN A 168 -32.57 -12.65 5.43
C ASN A 168 -32.75 -14.02 4.74
N LYS A 169 -31.67 -14.79 4.58
CA LYS A 169 -31.68 -16.16 4.06
C LYS A 169 -31.70 -17.22 5.16
N GLY A 170 -31.93 -16.81 6.42
CA GLY A 170 -31.98 -17.70 7.58
C GLY A 170 -30.63 -17.97 8.23
N GLY A 171 -29.57 -17.24 7.85
CA GLY A 171 -28.27 -17.33 8.51
C GLY A 171 -28.24 -16.62 9.86
N ASP A 172 -27.56 -17.21 10.85
CA ASP A 172 -27.30 -16.55 12.14
C ASP A 172 -25.96 -15.80 12.07
N VAL A 173 -26.00 -14.47 12.11
CA VAL A 173 -24.81 -13.61 12.12
C VAL A 173 -24.79 -12.78 13.40
N ARG A 174 -23.75 -12.99 14.21
CA ARG A 174 -23.60 -12.44 15.55
C ARG A 174 -22.49 -11.39 15.62
N ALA A 175 -22.51 -10.61 16.70
CA ALA A 175 -21.40 -9.72 17.01
C ALA A 175 -20.13 -10.53 17.28
N GLY A 176 -19.01 -10.12 16.69
CA GLY A 176 -17.74 -10.84 16.70
C GLY A 176 -17.50 -11.69 15.45
N ASP A 177 -18.54 -11.97 14.65
CA ASP A 177 -18.41 -12.83 13.48
C ASP A 177 -17.64 -12.14 12.34
N LEU A 178 -16.87 -12.93 11.61
CA LEU A 178 -16.21 -12.49 10.39
C LEU A 178 -17.18 -12.61 9.21
N VAL A 179 -17.37 -11.52 8.47
CA VAL A 179 -18.18 -11.48 7.26
C VAL A 179 -17.28 -11.29 6.06
N SER A 180 -17.33 -12.25 5.16
CA SER A 180 -16.65 -12.26 3.86
C SER A 180 -17.60 -11.81 2.77
N PHE A 181 -17.25 -10.74 2.05
CA PHE A 181 -18.11 -10.17 1.02
C PHE A 181 -17.31 -9.67 -0.19
N VAL A 182 -17.95 -9.66 -1.35
CA VAL A 182 -17.38 -9.18 -2.61
C VAL A 182 -18.13 -7.94 -3.13
N LYS A 183 -17.48 -7.16 -3.99
CA LYS A 183 -18.13 -6.04 -4.69
C LYS A 183 -18.83 -6.56 -5.93
N VAL A 184 -20.08 -6.17 -6.09
CA VAL A 184 -20.90 -6.59 -7.22
C VAL A 184 -21.59 -5.39 -7.85
N THR A 185 -21.94 -5.50 -9.12
CA THR A 185 -22.68 -4.46 -9.85
C THR A 185 -24.18 -4.47 -9.53
N THR A 186 -24.67 -5.52 -8.86
CA THR A 186 -26.09 -5.75 -8.60
C THR A 186 -26.52 -5.31 -7.19
N GLY A 187 -27.81 -5.01 -7.02
CA GLY A 187 -28.45 -4.79 -5.71
C GLY A 187 -27.74 -3.73 -4.86
N SER A 188 -27.29 -4.11 -3.67
CA SER A 188 -26.69 -3.18 -2.69
C SER A 188 -25.21 -2.85 -2.93
N GLY A 189 -24.65 -3.25 -4.08
CA GLY A 189 -23.23 -3.06 -4.46
C GLY A 189 -22.25 -4.02 -3.78
N VAL A 190 -22.74 -4.89 -2.90
CA VAL A 190 -21.99 -5.94 -2.21
C VAL A 190 -22.86 -7.16 -1.99
N LYS A 191 -22.23 -8.33 -1.95
CA LYS A 191 -22.85 -9.60 -1.57
C LYS A 191 -21.91 -10.41 -0.69
N PRO A 192 -22.43 -11.18 0.28
CA PRO A 192 -21.62 -12.18 0.97
C PRO A 192 -21.14 -13.23 -0.04
N VAL A 193 -19.94 -13.77 0.16
CA VAL A 193 -19.29 -14.73 -0.78
C VAL A 193 -20.24 -15.89 -1.11
N GLN A 194 -20.98 -16.39 -0.11
CA GLN A 194 -21.89 -17.53 -0.23
C GLN A 194 -23.10 -17.27 -1.14
N LEU A 195 -23.44 -16.01 -1.41
CA LEU A 195 -24.60 -15.62 -2.24
C LEU A 195 -24.19 -14.94 -3.56
N ALA A 196 -22.89 -14.75 -3.79
CA ALA A 196 -22.37 -14.09 -4.96
C ALA A 196 -22.09 -15.09 -6.08
N SER A 197 -22.27 -14.65 -7.33
CA SER A 197 -21.68 -15.30 -8.50
C SER A 197 -20.48 -14.49 -9.00
N ILE A 198 -19.46 -15.18 -9.53
CA ILE A 198 -18.33 -14.54 -10.20
C ILE A 198 -18.79 -13.62 -11.35
N HIS A 199 -19.99 -13.88 -11.89
CA HIS A 199 -20.54 -13.09 -12.98
C HIS A 199 -21.04 -11.71 -12.59
N GLU A 200 -21.25 -11.48 -11.29
CA GLU A 200 -21.77 -10.24 -10.73
C GLU A 200 -20.65 -9.30 -10.27
N ILE A 201 -19.39 -9.76 -10.28
CA ILE A 201 -18.25 -9.00 -9.78
C ILE A 201 -18.12 -7.67 -10.52
N ASP A 202 -17.98 -6.60 -9.71
CA ASP A 202 -17.72 -5.26 -10.20
C ASP A 202 -16.24 -5.08 -10.52
N VAL A 203 -15.86 -5.46 -11.74
CA VAL A 203 -14.48 -5.40 -12.25
C VAL A 203 -13.91 -3.99 -12.13
N GLU A 204 -14.68 -2.96 -12.44
CA GLU A 204 -14.20 -1.58 -12.38
C GLU A 204 -13.95 -1.14 -10.94
N LYS A 205 -14.81 -1.56 -10.00
CA LYS A 205 -14.57 -1.27 -8.58
C LYS A 205 -13.32 -1.95 -8.05
N TYR A 206 -13.02 -3.18 -8.48
CA TYR A 206 -11.79 -3.85 -8.12
C TYR A 206 -10.57 -3.22 -8.82
N ASN A 207 -10.71 -2.71 -10.04
CA ASN A 207 -9.67 -1.96 -10.74
C ASN A 207 -9.29 -0.66 -10.00
N GLU A 208 -10.26 0.07 -9.43
CA GLU A 208 -9.98 1.20 -8.55
C GLU A 208 -9.11 0.80 -7.34
N TYR A 209 -9.36 -0.37 -6.74
CA TYR A 209 -8.55 -0.88 -5.64
C TYR A 209 -7.14 -1.31 -6.08
N ILE A 210 -7.00 -1.90 -7.28
CA ILE A 210 -5.67 -2.17 -7.88
C ILE A 210 -4.93 -0.84 -8.00
N ARG A 211 -5.50 0.12 -8.73
CA ARG A 211 -4.92 1.44 -8.95
C ARG A 211 -4.49 2.12 -7.65
N SER A 212 -5.40 2.23 -6.67
CA SER A 212 -5.10 2.87 -5.39
C SER A 212 -3.98 2.19 -4.60
N THR A 213 -3.84 0.87 -4.74
CA THR A 213 -2.76 0.11 -4.09
C THR A 213 -1.42 0.41 -4.75
N PHE A 214 -1.36 0.49 -6.07
CA PHE A 214 -0.14 0.80 -6.81
C PHE A 214 0.26 2.27 -6.68
N GLU A 215 -0.66 3.21 -6.87
CA GLU A 215 -0.39 4.66 -6.78
C GLU A 215 0.33 5.02 -5.48
N GLN A 216 -0.11 4.49 -4.34
CA GLN A 216 0.55 4.77 -3.06
C GLN A 216 2.03 4.37 -3.02
N VAL A 217 2.40 3.28 -3.70
CA VAL A 217 3.79 2.78 -3.76
C VAL A 217 4.56 3.52 -4.84
N LEU A 218 3.95 3.67 -6.02
CA LEU A 218 4.54 4.34 -7.18
C LEU A 218 4.84 5.82 -6.88
N ASP A 219 3.94 6.52 -6.20
CA ASP A 219 4.14 7.89 -5.72
C ASP A 219 5.41 7.99 -4.85
N ALA A 220 5.67 7.00 -4.00
CA ALA A 220 6.84 7.01 -3.12
C ALA A 220 8.15 6.85 -3.90
N VAL A 221 8.13 6.14 -5.04
CA VAL A 221 9.28 5.95 -5.94
C VAL A 221 9.31 6.95 -7.11
N GLY A 222 8.45 7.98 -7.08
CA GLY A 222 8.39 9.01 -8.11
C GLY A 222 7.90 8.52 -9.48
N LEU A 223 7.07 7.48 -9.49
CA LEU A 223 6.46 6.93 -10.70
C LEU A 223 4.98 7.32 -10.76
N ASP A 224 4.54 7.77 -11.93
CA ASP A 224 3.13 8.06 -12.19
C ASP A 224 2.41 6.82 -12.73
N TYR A 225 1.28 6.46 -12.12
CA TYR A 225 0.49 5.28 -12.53
C TYR A 225 -0.05 5.44 -13.96
N GLU A 226 -0.46 6.64 -14.35
CA GLU A 226 -1.04 6.92 -15.67
C GLU A 226 0.01 6.84 -16.79
N GLU A 227 1.23 7.32 -16.55
CA GLU A 227 2.37 7.14 -17.45
C GLU A 227 2.76 5.68 -17.59
N LEU A 228 2.77 4.94 -16.48
CA LEU A 228 3.17 3.54 -16.45
C LEU A 228 2.16 2.65 -17.21
N THR A 229 0.87 2.88 -17.01
CA THR A 229 -0.21 2.13 -17.68
C THR A 229 -0.54 2.65 -19.08
N GLY A 230 -0.11 3.87 -19.43
CA GLY A 230 -0.34 4.50 -20.72
C GLY A 230 -1.72 5.16 -20.89
N ALA A 231 -2.52 5.24 -19.82
CA ALA A 231 -3.86 5.82 -19.86
C ALA A 231 -3.86 7.34 -20.09
N LYS A 232 -2.76 8.05 -19.77
CA LYS A 232 -2.50 9.44 -20.22
C LYS A 232 -2.52 9.62 -21.74
N LYS A 233 -2.07 8.63 -22.51
CA LYS A 233 -2.11 8.72 -23.99
C LYS A 233 -3.54 8.57 -24.51
N LEU A 234 -4.33 7.63 -23.97
CA LEU A 234 -5.71 7.40 -24.41
C LEU A 234 -6.63 8.60 -24.16
N THR A 235 -6.52 9.27 -23.01
CA THR A 235 -7.35 10.45 -22.70
C THR A 235 -7.06 11.63 -23.63
N SER A 236 -5.80 11.84 -24.02
CA SER A 236 -5.42 12.85 -25.02
C SER A 236 -5.95 12.56 -26.43
N PHE A 237 -6.21 11.29 -26.76
CA PHE A 237 -6.79 10.89 -28.05
C PHE A 237 -8.30 11.18 -28.14
N PHE A 238 -9.04 11.15 -27.02
CA PHE A 238 -10.49 11.39 -27.01
C PHE A 238 -10.90 12.84 -26.74
N SER A 239 -9.97 13.70 -26.32
CA SER A 239 -10.23 15.13 -26.05
C SER A 239 -9.80 16.05 -27.20
N GLY A 240 -9.40 15.47 -28.34
CA GLY A 240 -9.03 16.18 -29.57
C GLY A 240 -9.91 15.86 -30.79
N GLY A 241 -11.18 15.47 -30.58
CA GLY A 241 -12.16 15.21 -31.62
C GLY A 241 -13.39 16.12 -31.51
#